data_AF-A0A2N7YDM2-F1
#
_entry.id   AF-A0A2N7YDM2-F1
#
_cell.length_a   1.000
_cell.length_b   1.000
_cell.length_c   1.000
_cell.angle_alpha   90.00
_cell.angle_beta   90.00
_cell.angle_gamma   90.00
#
_symmetry.space_group_name_H-M   'P 1'
#
loop_
_entity.id
_entity.type
_entity.pdbx_description
1 polymer ?
#
loop_
_entity_poly.entity_id
_entity_poly.type
_entity_poly.pdbx_seq_one_letter_code
_entity_poly.pdbx_strand_id
1 'polypeptide(L)'
;THTMPELWPDPQRFDPLRFTPEAVRARHKYAWVPFGGGAHMCLGLHFATMQIRILVAQLLNRYRIELDEGAGAQWQAWPIPRPKDGLP
;
A
#
# COMPACT_ATOMS: atom_id res chain seq x y z
N THR A 1 -3.23 10.96 6.66
CA THR A 1 -2.07 10.70 7.54
C THR A 1 -0.91 10.04 6.82
N HIS A 2 -1.12 9.17 5.82
CA HIS A 2 -0.05 8.35 5.23
C HIS A 2 1.02 9.14 4.45
N THR A 3 0.77 10.41 4.16
CA THR A 3 1.69 11.31 3.46
C THR A 3 2.24 12.44 4.34
N MET A 4 1.92 12.46 5.64
CA MET A 4 2.38 13.48 6.59
C MET A 4 3.86 13.24 6.95
N PRO A 5 4.79 14.15 6.58
CA PRO A 5 6.23 13.97 6.80
C PRO A 5 6.61 13.76 8.28
N GLU A 6 5.86 14.35 9.20
CA GLU A 6 6.05 14.21 10.65
C GLU A 6 5.77 12.79 11.18
N LEU A 7 5.01 11.98 10.44
CA LEU A 7 4.72 10.58 10.75
C LEU A 7 5.48 9.60 9.83
N TRP A 8 5.85 10.06 8.64
CA TRP A 8 6.41 9.25 7.56
C TRP A 8 7.59 9.97 6.93
N PRO A 9 8.84 9.68 7.36
CA PRO A 9 10.03 10.15 6.69
C PRO A 9 10.03 9.69 5.23
N ASP A 10 10.35 10.60 4.31
CA ASP A 10 10.28 10.41 2.85
C ASP A 10 8.97 9.72 2.42
N PRO A 11 7.80 10.39 2.58
CA PRO A 11 6.50 9.74 2.41
C PRO A 11 6.22 9.31 0.96
N GLN A 12 6.91 9.90 -0.01
CA GLN A 12 6.79 9.55 -1.44
C GLN A 12 7.72 8.40 -1.84
N ARG A 13 8.65 7.98 -0.96
CA ARG A 13 9.59 6.89 -1.25
C ARG A 13 8.94 5.54 -0.92
N PHE A 14 8.90 4.65 -1.91
CA PHE A 14 8.59 3.25 -1.67
C PHE A 14 9.71 2.61 -0.84
N ASP A 15 9.43 2.31 0.43
CA ASP A 15 10.36 1.66 1.34
C ASP A 15 9.60 0.60 2.15
N PRO A 16 9.75 -0.70 1.83
CA PRO A 16 9.12 -1.79 2.58
C PRO A 16 9.66 -1.93 4.01
N LEU A 17 10.90 -1.52 4.28
CA LEU A 17 11.56 -1.73 5.58
C LEU A 17 10.96 -0.86 6.70
N ARG A 18 10.20 0.17 6.35
CA ARG A 18 9.40 0.93 7.31
C ARG A 18 8.30 0.09 8.00
N PHE A 19 8.05 -1.15 7.57
CA PHE A 19 7.06 -2.05 8.19
C PHE A 19 7.69 -3.21 8.98
N THR A 20 8.96 -3.10 9.34
CA THR A 20 9.61 -4.02 10.30
C THR A 20 8.91 -3.99 11.67
N PRO A 21 8.96 -5.09 12.45
CA PRO A 21 8.34 -5.14 13.79
C PRO A 21 8.77 -3.99 14.70
N GLU A 22 10.04 -3.60 14.64
CA GLU A 22 10.64 -2.51 15.43
C GLU A 22 10.06 -1.15 15.00
N ALA A 23 10.04 -0.88 13.69
CA ALA A 23 9.51 0.38 13.15
C ALA A 23 8.01 0.54 13.39
N VAL A 24 7.24 -0.55 13.29
CA VAL A 24 5.80 -0.55 13.58
C VAL A 24 5.55 -0.28 15.06
N ARG A 25 6.35 -0.86 15.97
CA ARG A 25 6.20 -0.65 17.41
C ARG A 25 6.49 0.79 17.84
N ALA A 26 7.45 1.44 17.20
CA ALA A 26 7.81 2.83 17.47
C ALA A 26 6.82 3.85 16.86
N ARG A 27 5.98 3.43 15.90
CA ARG A 27 5.07 4.30 15.17
C ARG A 27 3.79 4.60 15.97
N HIS A 28 3.28 5.81 15.81
CA HIS A 28 1.96 6.17 16.33
C HIS A 28 0.86 5.25 15.77
N LYS A 29 0.00 4.71 16.63
CA LYS A 29 -1.00 3.67 16.28
C LYS A 29 -1.95 4.08 15.14
N TYR A 30 -2.27 5.36 15.03
CA TYR A 30 -3.16 5.90 13.99
C TYR A 30 -2.44 6.47 12.76
N ALA A 31 -1.11 6.34 12.68
CA ALA A 31 -0.37 6.77 11.50
C ALA A 31 -0.68 5.89 10.28
N TRP A 32 -1.04 4.62 10.49
CA TRP A 32 -1.35 3.63 9.45
C TRP A 32 -2.71 2.95 9.72
N VAL A 33 -3.74 3.32 8.96
CA VAL A 33 -5.13 2.85 9.10
C VAL A 33 -5.81 2.56 7.75
N PRO A 34 -5.23 1.72 6.88
CA PRO A 34 -5.72 1.52 5.51
C PRO A 34 -7.08 0.81 5.41
N PHE A 35 -7.54 0.15 6.49
CA PHE A 35 -8.80 -0.61 6.53
C PHE A 35 -9.82 -0.04 7.53
N GLY A 36 -9.62 1.20 7.99
CA GLY A 36 -10.45 1.80 9.03
C GLY A 36 -10.18 1.24 10.43
N GLY A 37 -11.13 1.41 11.35
CA GLY A 37 -11.00 1.06 12.76
C GLY A 37 -12.35 0.83 13.46
N GLY A 38 -12.33 0.14 14.60
CA GLY A 38 -13.52 -0.10 15.42
C GLY A 38 -14.58 -0.98 14.74
N ALA A 39 -15.85 -0.77 15.10
CA ALA A 39 -16.98 -1.57 14.62
C ALA A 39 -17.25 -1.44 13.11
N HIS A 40 -16.71 -0.41 12.46
CA HIS A 40 -16.85 -0.15 11.02
C HIS A 40 -15.55 -0.40 10.25
N MET A 41 -14.64 -1.21 10.80
CA MET A 41 -13.46 -1.67 10.07
C MET A 41 -13.86 -2.53 8.86
N CYS A 42 -13.03 -2.52 7.81
CA CYS A 42 -13.25 -3.36 6.64
C CYS A 42 -13.37 -4.84 7.03
N LEU A 43 -14.55 -5.42 6.77
CA LEU A 43 -14.81 -6.84 6.98
C LEU A 43 -13.84 -7.74 6.18
N GLY A 44 -13.38 -7.26 5.03
CA GLY A 44 -12.47 -7.96 4.13
C GLY A 44 -10.99 -7.90 4.50
N LEU A 45 -10.58 -7.25 5.61
CA LEU A 45 -9.17 -7.03 5.98
C LEU A 45 -8.32 -8.30 5.88
N HIS A 46 -8.75 -9.37 6.56
CA HIS A 46 -7.98 -10.61 6.63
C HIS A 46 -7.96 -11.34 5.27
N PHE A 47 -9.09 -11.32 4.57
CA PHE A 47 -9.21 -11.92 3.24
C PHE A 47 -8.30 -11.22 2.22
N ALA A 48 -8.37 -9.88 2.15
CA ALA A 48 -7.53 -9.07 1.26
C ALA A 48 -6.03 -9.25 1.57
N THR A 49 -5.66 -9.29 2.85
CA THR A 49 -4.27 -9.52 3.28
C THR A 49 -3.76 -10.90 2.86
N MET A 50 -4.59 -11.94 2.95
CA MET A 50 -4.22 -13.27 2.46
C MET A 50 -4.07 -13.28 0.94
N GLN A 51 -5.06 -12.74 0.22
CA GLN A 51 -5.06 -12.71 -1.25
C GLN A 51 -3.84 -11.97 -1.80
N ILE A 52 -3.52 -10.78 -1.26
CA ILE A 52 -2.39 -9.98 -1.78
C ILE A 52 -1.05 -10.67 -1.54
N ARG A 53 -0.88 -11.36 -0.40
CA ARG A 53 0.34 -12.13 -0.13
C ARG A 53 0.51 -13.28 -1.12
N ILE A 54 -0.56 -14.01 -1.41
CA ILE A 54 -0.53 -15.12 -2.38
C ILE A 54 -0.24 -14.58 -3.77
N LEU A 55 -0.93 -13.51 -4.19
CA LEU A 55 -0.74 -12.89 -5.50
C LEU A 55 0.71 -12.43 -5.68
N VAL A 56 1.25 -11.64 -4.74
CA VAL A 56 2.62 -11.13 -4.81
C VAL A 56 3.63 -12.28 -4.81
N ALA A 57 3.44 -13.30 -3.98
CA ALA A 57 4.32 -14.47 -3.97
C ALA A 57 4.29 -15.22 -5.32
N GLN A 58 3.13 -15.38 -5.95
CA GLN A 58 3.05 -16.02 -7.27
C GLN A 58 3.67 -15.16 -8.38
N LEU A 59 3.43 -13.84 -8.36
CA LEU A 59 3.96 -12.92 -9.35
C LEU A 59 5.50 -12.88 -9.28
N LEU A 60 6.07 -12.62 -8.11
CA LEU A 60 7.51 -12.42 -7.95
C LEU A 60 8.33 -13.71 -8.15
N ASN A 61 7.74 -14.88 -7.95
CA ASN A 61 8.43 -16.15 -8.21
C ASN A 61 8.48 -16.54 -9.70
N ARG A 62 7.58 -15.99 -10.53
CA ARG A 62 7.39 -16.47 -11.92
C ARG A 62 7.70 -15.40 -12.96
N TYR A 63 7.58 -14.13 -12.60
CA TYR A 63 7.66 -13.03 -13.53
C TYR A 63 8.59 -11.94 -13.03
N ARG A 64 9.24 -11.28 -13.99
CA ARG A 64 9.87 -9.98 -13.81
C ARG A 64 8.87 -8.93 -14.28
N ILE A 65 8.55 -7.99 -13.39
CA ILE A 65 7.59 -6.91 -13.66
C ILE A 65 8.39 -5.67 -14.03
N GLU A 66 8.08 -5.09 -15.18
CA GLU A 66 8.66 -3.85 -15.69
C GLU A 66 7.54 -2.87 -16.03
N LEU A 67 7.81 -1.57 -15.92
CA LEU A 67 6.88 -0.52 -16.29
C LEU A 67 7.20 -0.05 -17.71
N ASP A 68 6.15 0.10 -18.52
CA ASP A 68 6.27 0.73 -19.83
C ASP A 68 6.61 2.23 -19.68
N GLU A 69 7.20 2.81 -20.73
CA GLU A 69 7.53 4.23 -20.75
C GLU A 69 6.25 5.10 -20.59
N GLY A 70 6.24 5.98 -19.58
CA GLY A 70 5.11 6.86 -19.29
C GLY A 70 4.01 6.24 -18.40
N ALA A 71 4.13 4.95 -18.06
CA ALA A 71 3.25 4.25 -17.14
C ALA A 71 3.31 4.83 -15.71
N GLY A 72 2.17 4.99 -15.04
CA GLY A 72 2.02 5.47 -13.67
C GLY A 72 2.02 7.00 -13.51
N ALA A 73 2.13 7.78 -14.59
CA ALA A 73 2.24 9.24 -14.51
C ALA A 73 0.95 9.95 -14.09
N GLN A 74 -0.21 9.31 -14.27
CA GLN A 74 -1.51 9.91 -13.97
C GLN A 74 -2.31 9.05 -12.99
N TRP A 75 -2.72 9.68 -11.88
CA TRP A 75 -3.44 9.01 -10.80
C TRP A 75 -4.84 9.62 -10.60
N GLN A 76 -5.81 8.76 -10.33
CA GLN A 76 -7.13 9.14 -9.84
C GLN A 76 -7.20 8.81 -8.35
N ALA A 77 -7.51 9.77 -7.50
CA ALA A 77 -7.61 9.53 -6.05
C ALA A 77 -9.01 9.16 -5.56
N TRP A 78 -10.06 9.51 -6.32
CA TRP A 78 -11.46 9.37 -5.91
C TRP A 78 -12.33 8.85 -7.06
N PRO A 79 -13.33 7.96 -6.84
CA PRO A 79 -13.77 7.41 -5.55
C PRO A 79 -12.92 6.22 -5.05
N ILE A 80 -12.23 5.53 -5.94
CA ILE A 80 -11.27 4.48 -5.61
C ILE A 80 -9.94 4.89 -6.26
N PRO A 81 -8.84 4.97 -5.48
CA PRO A 81 -7.53 5.27 -6.02
C PRO A 81 -7.13 4.27 -7.12
N ARG A 82 -6.79 4.76 -8.33
CA ARG A 82 -6.36 3.93 -9.45
C ARG A 82 -5.44 4.70 -10.43
N PRO A 83 -4.57 4.01 -11.17
CA PRO A 83 -3.92 4.57 -12.36
C PRO A 83 -4.97 4.96 -13.42
N LYS A 84 -4.73 6.06 -14.17
CA LYS A 84 -5.62 6.52 -15.25
C LYS A 84 -5.25 5.99 -16.63
N ASP A 85 -4.02 5.52 -16.78
CA ASP A 85 -3.37 5.09 -18.01
C ASP A 85 -3.65 3.63 -18.40
N GLY A 86 -4.64 3.00 -17.77
CA GLY A 86 -5.08 1.65 -18.13
C GLY A 86 -4.16 0.52 -17.63
N LEU A 87 -3.15 0.84 -16.81
CA LEU A 87 -2.48 -0.16 -15.99
C LEU A 87 -3.53 -0.89 -15.10
N PRO A 88 -3.39 -2.21 -14.90
CA PRO A 88 -4.31 -2.98 -14.07
C PRO A 88 -4.40 -2.46 -12.62
#